data_AF-A0A160M6V4-F1
#
_entry.id   AF-A0A160M6V4-F1
#
_cell.length_a   1.000
_cell.length_b   1.000
_cell.length_c   1.000
_cell.angle_alpha   90.00
_cell.angle_beta   90.00
_cell.angle_gamma   90.00
#
_symmetry.space_group_name_H-M   'P 1'
#
loop_
_entity.id
_entity.type
_entity.pdbx_description
1 polymer ?
#
loop_
_entity_poly.entity_id
_entity_poly.type
_entity_poly.pdbx_seq_one_letter_code
_entity_poly.pdbx_strand_id
1 'polypeptide(L)'
;MITSSQFLSIFLECLLVSSFTIGVILLLKRLLKKHLTAQAHYNLWFLVLLALPLPLIPLQFMPFADSLSFWNSNSSLQSQTAPSAEVPLRQNNWMEDITVSVERYDLTLLNNALFFIWISGVAILTVFTLLAMLKISKIKKHTNSLRNNGLLSLFEDCKHKLKITGCIIVGESSLVKTPMTFGLLKTYVVLPRHFDEWLSEKDIEYIFLHELSHYKNKDFAVNYFMVILQVLYWFNPLVWLAFRRMRLDREIACDAKVLNSLDEKAYMEYGNSIIHFAHNASRAVTVDLANHLNGSKKQIKTRIEKIACFKPESKLLRWKSAAVLLFAGIFIAGQAPFISVMAHENSSYKFKDDNIIYEDLGNYFAGFDGSFVLYDKEADQYLIHNRNKSTLRVSPNSTYKIYSALLGLESGTITVENSSAKWNGLKYPIDSWNADQDLTSAIRNSVTWYFQSLDQQVQPGTIQTFLDRIKYGNRDLTGGIDEYWLESSLKISPVEQVQLLKKFYANQFGFKEKNIQTVKDSIKLERKEGALLSGKTGTGTVNGKNINGWFIGYVESGQDTYFFATNIQNEDDSNGSKAAEITLSILKQKGIY
;
A
#
# COMPACT_ATOMS: atom_id res chain seq x y z
N MET A 1 -5.68 5.76 8.05
CA MET A 1 -4.52 6.33 8.78
C MET A 1 -3.40 5.32 8.62
N ILE A 2 -2.21 5.74 8.16
CA ILE A 2 -1.04 4.86 8.11
C ILE A 2 -0.65 4.63 9.56
N THR A 3 -0.90 3.43 10.08
CA THR A 3 -0.43 3.04 11.41
C THR A 3 1.09 2.93 11.36
N SER A 4 1.78 3.25 12.46
CA SER A 4 3.24 3.14 12.53
C SER A 4 3.69 1.78 12.03
N SER A 5 3.04 0.69 12.43
CA SER A 5 3.29 -0.71 12.03
C SER A 5 3.36 -1.02 10.53
N GLN A 6 2.88 -0.15 9.64
CA GLN A 6 2.85 -0.38 8.19
C GLN A 6 3.71 0.63 7.39
N PHE A 7 4.50 1.47 8.06
CA PHE A 7 5.26 2.52 7.36
C PHE A 7 6.38 1.95 6.49
N LEU A 8 7.12 0.94 6.97
CA LEU A 8 8.24 0.33 6.26
C LEU A 8 7.83 -0.25 4.90
N SER A 9 6.71 -0.99 4.85
CA SER A 9 6.20 -1.56 3.58
C SER A 9 5.84 -0.45 2.60
N ILE A 10 5.00 0.50 3.02
CA ILE A 10 4.58 1.65 2.20
C ILE A 10 5.79 2.44 1.70
N PHE A 11 6.80 2.65 2.55
CA PHE A 11 8.03 3.36 2.19
C PHE A 11 8.82 2.64 1.09
N LEU A 12 9.04 1.33 1.23
CA LEU A 12 9.75 0.52 0.23
C LEU A 12 8.97 0.44 -1.09
N GLU A 13 7.65 0.30 -1.02
CA GLU A 13 6.77 0.30 -2.19
C GLU A 13 6.85 1.62 -2.95
N CYS A 14 6.72 2.73 -2.23
CA CYS A 14 6.88 4.07 -2.79
C CYS A 14 8.24 4.23 -3.47
N LEU A 15 9.32 3.76 -2.85
CA LEU A 15 10.67 3.82 -3.42
C LEU A 15 10.78 3.02 -4.72
N LEU A 16 10.33 1.76 -4.73
CA LEU A 16 10.46 0.86 -5.87
C LEU A 16 9.59 1.32 -7.05
N VAL A 17 8.30 1.58 -6.81
CA VAL A 17 7.35 1.95 -7.86
C VAL A 17 7.72 3.28 -8.51
N SER A 18 8.07 4.29 -7.70
CA SER A 18 8.49 5.60 -8.23
C SER A 18 9.79 5.51 -9.03
N SER A 19 10.78 4.75 -8.53
CA SER A 19 12.06 4.54 -9.21
C SER A 19 11.89 3.82 -10.54
N PHE A 20 11.08 2.76 -10.58
CA PHE A 20 10.78 2.01 -11.79
C PHE A 20 10.06 2.89 -12.83
N THR A 21 9.01 3.60 -12.40
CA THR A 21 8.23 4.49 -13.28
C THR A 21 9.12 5.57 -13.91
N ILE A 22 9.98 6.22 -13.11
CA ILE A 22 10.91 7.24 -13.59
C ILE A 22 11.93 6.63 -14.55
N GLY A 23 12.45 5.43 -14.24
CA GLY A 23 13.37 4.68 -15.11
C GLY A 23 12.78 4.41 -16.49
N VAL A 24 11.53 3.93 -16.55
CA VAL A 24 10.80 3.68 -17.80
C VAL A 24 10.60 4.96 -18.60
N ILE A 25 10.15 6.06 -17.97
CA ILE A 25 9.99 7.34 -18.66
C ILE A 25 11.32 7.86 -19.21
N LEU A 26 12.41 7.75 -18.45
CA LEU A 26 13.75 8.14 -18.92
C LEU A 26 14.20 7.28 -20.11
N LEU A 27 13.96 5.97 -20.07
CA LEU A 27 14.29 5.05 -21.15
C LEU A 27 13.48 5.37 -22.41
N LEU A 28 12.16 5.54 -22.29
CA LEU A 28 11.27 5.92 -23.40
C LEU A 28 11.75 7.20 -24.06
N LYS A 29 12.07 8.23 -23.27
CA LYS A 29 12.57 9.51 -23.78
C LYS A 29 13.93 9.37 -24.48
N ARG A 30 14.78 8.45 -24.02
CA ARG A 30 16.09 8.19 -24.63
C ARG A 30 15.94 7.46 -25.97
N LEU A 31 15.13 6.41 -26.02
CA LEU A 31 14.91 5.57 -27.21
C LEU A 31 14.13 6.31 -28.30
N LEU A 32 13.10 7.07 -27.91
CA LEU A 32 12.17 7.72 -28.84
C LEU A 32 12.48 9.21 -29.06
N LYS A 33 13.68 9.67 -28.71
CA LYS A 33 14.09 11.09 -28.80
C LYS A 33 13.90 11.74 -30.19
N LYS A 34 13.94 10.94 -31.27
CA LYS A 34 13.73 11.42 -32.66
C LYS A 34 12.24 11.47 -33.06
N HIS A 35 11.37 10.88 -32.26
CA HIS A 35 9.92 10.75 -32.51
C HIS A 35 9.09 11.59 -31.54
N LEU A 36 9.75 12.38 -30.68
CA LEU A 36 9.13 13.23 -29.69
C LEU A 36 9.35 14.70 -30.02
N THR A 37 8.29 15.49 -29.93
CA THR A 37 8.37 16.95 -29.93
C THR A 37 8.98 17.47 -28.62
N ALA A 38 9.43 18.72 -28.61
CA ALA A 38 9.90 19.38 -27.38
C ALA A 38 8.79 19.39 -26.32
N GLN A 39 7.55 19.70 -26.73
CA GLN A 39 6.40 19.66 -25.85
C GLN A 39 6.10 18.24 -25.34
N ALA A 40 6.25 17.20 -26.17
CA ALA A 40 6.01 15.82 -25.73
C ALA A 40 7.03 15.34 -24.70
N HIS A 41 8.30 15.72 -24.84
CA HIS A 41 9.31 15.48 -23.81
C HIS A 41 8.89 16.10 -22.47
N TYR A 42 8.34 17.30 -22.47
CA TYR A 42 7.81 17.92 -21.26
C TYR A 42 6.54 17.21 -20.74
N ASN A 43 5.58 16.89 -21.63
CA ASN A 43 4.30 16.25 -21.30
C ASN A 43 4.46 14.87 -20.64
N LEU A 44 5.47 14.08 -21.04
CA LEU A 44 5.73 12.77 -20.43
C LEU A 44 6.02 12.85 -18.93
N TRP A 45 6.56 13.97 -18.43
CA TRP A 45 6.79 14.14 -17.00
C TRP A 45 5.52 14.32 -16.18
N PHE A 46 4.41 14.78 -16.80
CA PHE A 46 3.14 14.86 -16.11
C PHE A 46 2.62 13.49 -15.70
N LEU A 47 2.98 12.43 -16.44
CA LEU A 47 2.66 11.07 -16.03
C LEU A 47 3.36 10.69 -14.71
N VAL A 48 4.61 11.13 -14.51
CA VAL A 48 5.32 10.96 -13.23
C VAL A 48 4.66 11.79 -12.14
N LEU A 49 4.27 13.03 -12.43
CA LEU A 49 3.56 13.88 -11.47
C LEU A 49 2.22 13.29 -11.02
N LEU A 50 1.51 12.62 -11.92
CA LEU A 50 0.26 11.93 -11.62
C LEU A 50 0.48 10.59 -10.89
N ALA A 51 1.57 9.88 -11.20
CA ALA A 51 1.86 8.58 -10.60
C ALA A 51 2.35 8.67 -9.15
N LEU A 52 3.19 9.66 -8.82
CA LEU A 52 3.79 9.79 -7.48
C LEU A 52 2.77 9.92 -6.33
N PRO A 53 1.65 10.65 -6.45
CA PRO A 53 0.63 10.68 -5.40
C PRO A 53 -0.13 9.36 -5.18
N LEU A 54 -0.19 8.47 -6.18
CA LEU A 54 -1.12 7.33 -6.15
C LEU A 54 -0.92 6.40 -4.93
N PRO A 55 0.31 6.00 -4.55
CA PRO A 55 0.53 5.16 -3.37
C PRO A 55 0.13 5.83 -2.04
N LEU A 56 -0.02 7.16 -2.03
CA LEU A 56 -0.37 7.93 -0.83
C LEU A 56 -1.88 8.10 -0.65
N ILE A 57 -2.69 7.74 -1.66
CA ILE A 57 -4.16 7.87 -1.63
C ILE A 57 -4.76 6.57 -1.11
N PRO A 58 -5.55 6.58 -0.02
CA PRO A 58 -6.21 5.38 0.49
C PRO A 58 -7.16 4.74 -0.54
N LEU A 59 -7.00 3.44 -0.79
CA LEU A 59 -7.77 2.67 -1.79
C LEU A 59 -9.29 2.66 -1.57
N GLN A 60 -9.75 2.90 -0.34
CA GLN A 60 -11.17 3.02 -0.01
C GLN A 60 -11.91 4.11 -0.82
N PHE A 61 -11.18 5.03 -1.44
CA PHE A 61 -11.73 6.07 -2.31
C PHE A 61 -11.72 5.71 -3.81
N MET A 62 -11.26 4.51 -4.19
CA MET A 62 -11.17 4.05 -5.59
C MET A 62 -12.18 2.92 -5.91
N PRO A 63 -13.17 3.14 -6.79
CA PRO A 63 -14.29 2.20 -7.03
C PRO A 63 -13.95 0.93 -7.84
N PHE A 64 -12.71 0.73 -8.27
CA PHE A 64 -12.29 -0.36 -9.16
C PHE A 64 -11.35 -1.40 -8.50
N ALA A 65 -11.13 -1.29 -7.18
CA ALA A 65 -10.24 -2.19 -6.44
C ALA A 65 -10.67 -3.67 -6.48
N ASP A 66 -11.98 -3.93 -6.57
CA ASP A 66 -12.56 -5.29 -6.52
C ASP A 66 -12.29 -6.15 -7.77
N SER A 67 -12.01 -5.57 -8.95
CA SER A 67 -11.88 -6.32 -10.21
C SER A 67 -10.48 -6.82 -10.55
N LEU A 68 -9.46 -6.44 -9.78
CA LEU A 68 -8.04 -6.64 -10.13
C LEU A 68 -7.33 -7.74 -9.32
N SER A 69 -8.07 -8.48 -8.50
CA SER A 69 -7.58 -9.52 -7.58
C SER A 69 -7.14 -10.84 -8.23
N PHE A 70 -7.06 -10.92 -9.57
CA PHE A 70 -6.84 -12.18 -10.31
C PHE A 70 -5.37 -12.56 -10.53
N TRP A 71 -4.41 -11.64 -10.33
CA TRP A 71 -3.02 -11.78 -10.80
C TRP A 71 -1.97 -12.09 -9.72
N ASN A 72 -2.39 -12.48 -8.51
CA ASN A 72 -1.52 -12.39 -7.34
C ASN A 72 -1.01 -13.76 -6.85
N SER A 73 0.11 -14.22 -7.41
CA SER A 73 0.84 -15.36 -6.89
C SER A 73 2.34 -15.17 -7.08
N ASN A 74 3.07 -15.39 -5.98
CA ASN A 74 4.50 -15.67 -5.85
C ASN A 74 5.44 -14.47 -5.59
N SER A 75 5.68 -14.23 -4.30
CA SER A 75 7.05 -14.13 -3.78
C SER A 75 7.04 -14.20 -2.25
N SER A 76 7.53 -15.28 -1.66
CA SER A 76 7.88 -15.35 -0.25
C SER A 76 9.36 -15.72 -0.09
N LEU A 77 10.07 -14.87 0.64
CA LEU A 77 11.42 -15.12 1.11
C LEU A 77 11.34 -16.03 2.35
N GLN A 78 12.12 -17.09 2.30
CA GLN A 78 12.18 -18.17 3.27
C GLN A 78 13.06 -17.75 4.46
N SER A 79 12.55 -17.84 5.69
CA SER A 79 13.37 -17.73 6.90
C SER A 79 13.10 -18.95 7.79
N GLN A 80 14.14 -19.77 8.00
CA GLN A 80 14.16 -20.88 8.95
C GLN A 80 14.62 -20.37 10.31
N THR A 81 13.95 -20.75 11.40
CA THR A 81 14.57 -20.74 12.75
C THR A 81 13.85 -21.67 13.73
N ALA A 82 14.63 -22.18 14.70
CA ALA A 82 14.33 -23.25 15.66
C ALA A 82 13.65 -22.76 16.96
N PRO A 83 13.01 -23.65 17.75
CA PRO A 83 12.24 -23.26 18.93
C PRO A 83 13.09 -23.21 20.23
N SER A 84 12.76 -22.29 21.14
CA SER A 84 13.23 -22.26 22.55
C SER A 84 12.15 -21.73 23.51
N ALA A 85 12.29 -22.09 24.80
CA ALA A 85 11.22 -22.28 25.80
C ALA A 85 11.00 -21.11 26.81
N GLU A 86 9.85 -21.09 27.50
CA GLU A 86 9.68 -21.25 28.98
C GLU A 86 8.20 -21.14 29.47
N VAL A 87 7.95 -21.49 30.76
CA VAL A 87 6.75 -22.14 31.39
C VAL A 87 6.02 -21.22 32.41
N PRO A 88 4.76 -21.48 32.81
CA PRO A 88 4.46 -22.07 34.14
C PRO A 88 3.42 -23.23 34.15
N LEU A 89 3.39 -23.98 35.27
CA LEU A 89 2.79 -25.30 35.54
C LEU A 89 1.25 -25.42 35.73
N ARG A 90 0.70 -26.50 35.15
CA ARG A 90 -0.27 -27.56 35.60
C ARG A 90 -1.61 -27.22 36.31
N GLN A 91 -2.75 -27.53 35.64
CA GLN A 91 -3.77 -28.53 36.05
C GLN A 91 -4.76 -28.93 34.92
N ASN A 92 -4.86 -30.23 34.60
CA ASN A 92 -5.70 -30.83 33.54
C ASN A 92 -7.16 -30.31 33.48
N ASN A 93 -7.43 -29.35 32.61
CA ASN A 93 -8.76 -28.93 32.20
C ASN A 93 -8.76 -28.79 30.67
N TRP A 94 -9.80 -29.22 29.94
CA TRP A 94 -9.81 -29.13 28.46
C TRP A 94 -9.72 -27.68 27.96
N MET A 95 -10.02 -26.73 28.85
CA MET A 95 -9.85 -25.30 28.63
C MET A 95 -8.39 -24.84 28.70
N GLU A 96 -7.43 -25.62 29.21
CA GLU A 96 -6.00 -25.26 29.10
C GLU A 96 -5.59 -25.30 27.62
N ASP A 97 -5.43 -24.12 27.02
CA ASP A 97 -5.04 -24.02 25.63
C ASP A 97 -3.52 -23.96 25.51
N ILE A 98 -2.96 -24.97 24.85
CA ILE A 98 -1.52 -25.14 24.75
C ILE A 98 -1.06 -24.94 23.31
N THR A 99 -0.06 -24.10 23.11
CA THR A 99 0.39 -23.64 21.79
C THR A 99 1.91 -23.42 21.75
N VAL A 100 2.44 -23.26 20.54
CA VAL A 100 3.86 -22.94 20.28
C VAL A 100 3.93 -21.51 19.76
N SER A 101 4.87 -20.73 20.28
CA SER A 101 5.16 -19.38 19.79
C SER A 101 5.82 -19.42 18.41
N VAL A 102 5.30 -18.63 17.48
CA VAL A 102 5.96 -18.32 16.21
C VAL A 102 6.87 -17.11 16.43
N GLU A 103 8.17 -17.28 16.18
CA GLU A 103 9.14 -16.20 16.24
C GLU A 103 9.10 -15.38 14.94
N ARG A 104 8.80 -14.09 15.06
CA ARG A 104 8.84 -13.12 13.96
C ARG A 104 9.85 -12.03 14.28
N TYR A 105 10.69 -11.69 13.31
CA TYR A 105 11.60 -10.55 13.44
C TYR A 105 10.81 -9.26 13.72
N ASP A 106 11.04 -8.70 14.90
CA ASP A 106 10.43 -7.44 15.30
C ASP A 106 11.10 -6.27 14.56
N LEU A 107 10.53 -5.90 13.41
CA LEU A 107 10.95 -4.75 12.62
C LEU A 107 10.39 -3.42 13.16
N THR A 108 9.72 -3.40 14.32
CA THR A 108 9.11 -2.17 14.86
C THR A 108 10.13 -1.07 15.10
N LEU A 109 11.32 -1.40 15.62
CA LEU A 109 12.39 -0.43 15.83
C LEU A 109 12.86 0.18 14.51
N LEU A 110 13.11 -0.65 13.49
CA LEU A 110 13.52 -0.18 12.16
C LEU A 110 12.42 0.69 11.53
N ASN A 111 11.18 0.23 11.61
CA ASN A 111 10.02 0.90 11.08
C ASN A 111 9.79 2.28 11.76
N ASN A 112 9.88 2.35 13.09
CA ASN A 112 9.75 3.59 13.85
C ASN A 112 10.91 4.53 13.52
N ALA A 113 12.15 4.03 13.47
CA ALA A 113 13.31 4.83 13.10
C ALA A 113 13.15 5.44 11.69
N LEU A 114 12.72 4.65 10.70
CA LEU A 114 12.47 5.14 9.35
C LEU A 114 11.35 6.17 9.28
N PHE A 115 10.27 5.98 10.04
CA PHE A 115 9.18 6.95 10.15
C PHE A 115 9.68 8.29 10.69
N PHE A 116 10.47 8.27 11.78
CA PHE A 116 11.05 9.48 12.37
C PHE A 116 12.08 10.15 11.46
N ILE A 117 12.89 9.38 10.74
CA ILE A 117 13.82 9.91 9.73
C ILE A 117 13.04 10.59 8.60
N TRP A 118 12.00 9.93 8.10
CA TRP A 118 11.18 10.46 7.00
C TRP A 118 10.49 11.76 7.39
N ILE A 119 9.80 11.81 8.55
CA ILE A 119 9.09 13.01 8.99
C ILE A 119 10.06 14.16 9.29
N SER A 120 11.26 13.86 9.81
CA SER A 120 12.30 14.87 10.03
C SER A 120 12.76 15.50 8.73
N GLY A 121 13.00 14.69 7.69
CA GLY A 121 13.34 15.20 6.35
C GLY A 121 12.22 16.04 5.73
N VAL A 122 10.97 15.60 5.87
CA VAL A 122 9.78 16.37 5.44
C VAL A 122 9.71 17.72 6.16
N ALA A 123 9.90 17.74 7.48
CA ALA A 123 9.86 18.96 8.28
C ALA A 123 10.96 19.94 7.86
N ILE A 124 12.20 19.47 7.72
CA ILE A 124 13.35 20.28 7.30
C ILE A 124 13.10 20.91 5.92
N LEU A 125 12.68 20.12 4.93
CA LEU A 125 12.44 20.64 3.57
C LEU A 125 11.20 21.52 3.47
N THR A 126 10.21 21.29 4.33
CA THR A 126 9.06 22.20 4.46
C THR A 126 9.50 23.56 4.97
N VAL A 127 10.36 23.62 6.00
CA VAL A 127 10.93 24.88 6.49
C VAL A 127 11.69 25.60 5.38
N PHE A 128 12.57 24.92 4.64
CA PHE A 128 13.27 25.52 3.50
C PHE A 128 12.32 26.05 2.42
N THR A 129 11.24 25.31 2.14
CA THR A 129 10.21 25.72 1.18
C THR A 129 9.46 26.96 1.66
N LEU A 130 9.10 27.02 2.94
CA LEU A 130 8.45 28.19 3.55
C LEU A 130 9.37 29.42 3.51
N LEU A 131 10.65 29.27 3.83
CA LEU A 131 11.63 30.35 3.71
C LEU A 131 11.75 30.86 2.25
N ALA A 132 11.72 29.97 1.27
CA ALA A 132 11.70 30.35 -0.14
C ALA A 132 10.40 31.10 -0.52
N MET A 133 9.24 30.67 -0.01
CA MET A 133 7.96 31.36 -0.22
C MET A 133 7.93 32.74 0.45
N LEU A 134 8.56 32.91 1.61
CA LEU A 134 8.73 34.21 2.27
C LEU A 134 9.63 35.13 1.43
N LYS A 135 10.70 34.60 0.81
CA LYS A 135 11.54 35.37 -0.12
C LYS A 135 10.74 35.85 -1.34
N ILE A 136 9.92 34.98 -1.94
CA ILE A 136 9.02 35.36 -3.05
C ILE A 136 8.03 36.44 -2.61
N SER A 137 7.47 36.31 -1.40
CA SER A 137 6.56 37.31 -0.83
C SER A 137 7.25 38.66 -0.61
N LYS A 138 8.53 38.66 -0.19
CA LYS A 138 9.35 39.87 -0.08
C LYS A 138 9.60 40.51 -1.44
N ILE A 139 9.91 39.72 -2.48
CA ILE A 139 10.06 40.20 -3.86
C ILE A 139 8.77 40.86 -4.34
N LYS A 140 7.62 40.19 -4.15
CA LYS A 140 6.29 40.73 -4.48
C LYS A 140 6.05 42.11 -3.86
N LYS A 141 6.40 42.27 -2.56
CA LYS A 141 6.22 43.54 -1.84
C LYS A 141 7.14 44.67 -2.35
N HIS A 142 8.33 44.34 -2.84
CA HIS A 142 9.33 45.30 -3.34
C HIS A 142 9.41 45.31 -4.88
N THR A 143 8.36 44.85 -5.55
CA THR A 143 8.24 44.96 -7.00
C THR A 143 7.65 46.33 -7.30
N ASN A 144 8.39 47.17 -8.01
CA ASN A 144 7.90 48.44 -8.51
C ASN A 144 7.25 48.20 -9.87
N SER A 145 6.12 48.86 -10.14
CA SER A 145 5.51 48.83 -11.47
C SER A 145 6.45 49.47 -12.49
N LEU A 146 6.53 48.88 -13.69
CA LEU A 146 7.27 49.46 -14.80
C LEU A 146 6.72 50.85 -15.13
N ARG A 147 7.58 51.87 -15.09
CA ARG A 147 7.21 53.27 -15.37
C ARG A 147 7.41 53.67 -16.84
N ASN A 148 8.15 52.87 -17.62
CA ASN A 148 8.42 53.16 -19.02
C ASN A 148 7.24 52.74 -19.90
N ASN A 149 6.55 53.72 -20.48
CA ASN A 149 5.37 53.50 -21.33
C ASN A 149 5.68 52.67 -22.59
N GLY A 150 6.90 52.77 -23.16
CA GLY A 150 7.29 51.98 -24.33
C GLY A 150 7.47 50.48 -24.00
N LEU A 151 7.98 50.17 -22.82
CA LEU A 151 8.11 48.78 -22.36
C LEU A 151 6.76 48.18 -21.98
N LEU A 152 5.84 49.00 -21.45
CA LEU A 152 4.46 48.57 -21.19
C LEU A 152 3.71 48.27 -22.49
N SER A 153 3.85 49.10 -23.53
CA SER A 153 3.25 48.80 -24.84
C SER A 153 3.85 47.54 -25.46
N LEU A 154 5.18 47.37 -25.41
CA LEU A 154 5.85 46.16 -25.90
C LEU A 154 5.36 44.89 -25.19
N PHE A 155 5.14 44.96 -23.87
CA PHE A 155 4.60 43.85 -23.09
C PHE A 155 3.16 43.49 -23.50
N GLU A 156 2.30 44.49 -23.71
CA GLU A 156 0.93 44.27 -24.19
C GLU A 156 0.89 43.74 -25.63
N ASP A 157 1.79 44.20 -26.51
CA ASP A 157 1.94 43.67 -27.86
C ASP A 157 2.33 42.18 -27.82
N CYS A 158 3.26 41.81 -26.94
CA CYS A 158 3.63 40.41 -26.71
C CYS A 158 2.46 39.57 -26.19
N LYS A 159 1.64 40.11 -25.26
CA LYS A 159 0.42 39.44 -24.78
C LYS A 159 -0.58 39.22 -25.91
N HIS A 160 -0.78 40.22 -26.76
CA HIS A 160 -1.66 40.12 -27.91
C HIS A 160 -1.16 39.06 -28.92
N LYS A 161 0.14 39.07 -29.24
CA LYS A 161 0.81 38.08 -30.11
C LYS A 161 0.61 36.64 -29.60
N LEU A 162 0.66 36.43 -28.29
CA LEU A 162 0.46 35.11 -27.66
C LEU A 162 -1.00 34.79 -27.32
N LYS A 163 -1.95 35.68 -27.61
CA LYS A 163 -3.38 35.58 -27.31
C LYS A 163 -3.68 35.37 -25.82
N ILE A 164 -3.05 36.19 -24.98
CA ILE A 164 -3.19 36.14 -23.51
C ILE A 164 -4.13 37.24 -23.04
N THR A 165 -5.25 36.86 -22.43
CA THR A 165 -6.25 37.78 -21.86
C THR A 165 -6.15 37.94 -20.35
N GLY A 166 -5.26 37.21 -19.70
CA GLY A 166 -5.10 37.21 -18.26
C GLY A 166 -4.50 38.50 -17.70
N CYS A 167 -4.90 38.85 -16.48
CA CYS A 167 -4.32 39.98 -15.74
C CYS A 167 -2.93 39.58 -15.22
N ILE A 168 -1.88 40.18 -15.79
CA ILE A 168 -0.48 39.96 -15.41
C ILE A 168 0.11 41.29 -14.97
N ILE A 169 0.76 41.30 -13.81
CA ILE A 169 1.45 42.48 -13.30
C ILE A 169 2.91 42.40 -13.73
N VAL A 170 3.35 43.33 -14.57
CA VAL A 170 4.75 43.45 -14.99
C VAL A 170 5.45 44.50 -14.12
N GLY A 171 6.64 44.19 -13.63
CA GLY A 171 7.40 45.12 -12.79
C GLY A 171 8.89 44.81 -12.74
N GLU A 172 9.62 45.65 -12.00
CA GLU A 172 11.05 45.50 -11.77
C GLU A 172 11.37 45.39 -10.27
N SER A 173 12.43 44.65 -9.94
CA SER A 173 12.90 44.54 -8.56
C SER A 173 14.41 44.34 -8.48
N SER A 174 15.07 45.04 -7.56
CA SER A 174 16.50 44.85 -7.26
C SER A 174 16.79 43.53 -6.53
N LEU A 175 15.76 42.87 -6.00
CA LEU A 175 15.87 41.57 -5.33
C LEU A 175 15.96 40.40 -6.30
N VAL A 176 15.72 40.65 -7.59
CA VAL A 176 15.68 39.65 -8.66
C VAL A 176 16.83 39.92 -9.62
N LYS A 177 17.58 38.87 -9.97
CA LYS A 177 18.72 38.95 -10.89
C LYS A 177 18.43 38.35 -12.26
N THR A 178 17.31 37.63 -12.38
CA THR A 178 16.83 37.02 -13.63
C THR A 178 15.33 37.21 -13.79
N PRO A 179 14.79 37.40 -15.00
CA PRO A 179 13.36 37.37 -15.25
C PRO A 179 12.71 36.19 -14.52
N MET A 180 11.62 36.49 -13.82
CA MET A 180 10.91 35.49 -13.05
C MET A 180 9.40 35.73 -13.11
N THR A 181 8.69 34.69 -13.54
CA THR A 181 7.22 34.63 -13.48
C THR A 181 6.76 33.83 -12.27
N PHE A 182 5.89 34.40 -11.42
CA PHE A 182 5.37 33.72 -10.23
C PHE A 182 3.98 34.23 -9.78
N GLY A 183 3.29 33.44 -8.94
CA GLY A 183 2.00 33.80 -8.32
C GLY A 183 0.80 33.04 -8.87
N LEU A 184 0.04 32.40 -7.97
CA LEU A 184 -1.09 31.51 -8.29
C LEU A 184 -2.41 32.27 -8.58
N LEU A 185 -2.74 33.28 -7.78
CA LEU A 185 -3.99 34.06 -7.91
C LEU A 185 -3.81 35.30 -8.80
N LYS A 186 -2.68 35.98 -8.64
CA LYS A 186 -2.23 37.09 -9.50
C LYS A 186 -0.80 36.79 -9.92
N THR A 187 -0.56 36.78 -11.21
CA THR A 187 0.76 36.45 -11.76
C THR A 187 1.58 37.72 -11.94
N TYR A 188 2.81 37.66 -11.49
CA TYR A 188 3.82 38.72 -11.57
C TYR A 188 4.90 38.27 -12.53
N VAL A 189 5.25 39.13 -13.50
CA VAL A 189 6.45 39.01 -14.33
C VAL A 189 7.41 40.08 -13.84
N VAL A 190 8.48 39.66 -13.17
CA VAL A 190 9.43 40.58 -12.54
C VAL A 190 10.77 40.53 -13.25
N LEU A 191 11.24 41.67 -13.72
CA LEU A 191 12.54 41.85 -14.33
C LEU A 191 13.58 42.39 -13.34
N PRO A 192 14.89 42.12 -13.56
CA PRO A 192 15.96 42.75 -12.79
C PRO A 192 15.91 44.27 -12.96
N ARG A 193 16.29 45.04 -11.96
CA ARG A 193 16.44 46.50 -12.10
C ARG A 193 17.57 46.83 -13.07
N HIS A 194 17.45 47.92 -13.84
CA HIS A 194 18.45 48.39 -14.81
C HIS A 194 18.71 47.41 -15.96
N PHE A 195 17.74 46.56 -16.30
CA PHE A 195 17.88 45.59 -17.40
C PHE A 195 17.92 46.27 -18.77
N ASP A 196 17.29 47.43 -18.89
CA ASP A 196 17.22 48.29 -20.07
C ASP A 196 18.54 48.97 -20.41
N GLU A 197 19.49 49.05 -19.47
CA GLU A 197 20.82 49.62 -19.71
C GLU A 197 21.74 48.70 -20.54
N TRP A 198 21.44 47.39 -20.57
CA TRP A 198 22.29 46.39 -21.21
C TRP A 198 21.51 45.37 -22.05
N LEU A 199 20.20 45.55 -22.25
CA LEU A 199 19.40 44.77 -23.18
C LEU A 199 18.80 45.68 -24.25
N SER A 200 18.84 45.24 -25.50
CA SER A 200 18.12 45.93 -26.56
C SER A 200 16.61 45.73 -26.42
N GLU A 201 15.81 46.59 -27.04
CA GLU A 201 14.34 46.46 -27.07
C GLU A 201 13.89 45.09 -27.63
N LYS A 202 14.61 44.58 -28.65
CA LYS A 202 14.39 43.23 -29.18
C LYS A 202 14.72 42.12 -28.18
N ASP A 203 15.79 42.25 -27.40
CA ASP A 203 16.12 41.28 -26.36
C ASP A 203 15.01 41.23 -25.30
N ILE A 204 14.44 42.39 -24.96
CA ILE A 204 13.34 42.52 -24.02
C ILE A 204 12.06 41.88 -24.59
N GLU A 205 11.74 42.09 -25.88
CA GLU A 205 10.63 41.42 -26.56
C GLU A 205 10.76 39.88 -26.43
N TYR A 206 11.95 39.34 -26.71
CA TYR A 206 12.22 37.92 -26.60
C TYR A 206 12.07 37.37 -25.18
N ILE A 207 12.50 38.13 -24.17
CA ILE A 207 12.31 37.77 -22.76
C ILE A 207 10.82 37.78 -22.40
N PHE A 208 10.06 38.80 -22.81
CA PHE A 208 8.62 38.86 -22.57
C PHE A 208 7.88 37.69 -23.22
N LEU A 209 8.18 37.37 -24.49
CA LEU A 209 7.58 36.22 -25.16
C LEU A 209 7.86 34.91 -24.42
N HIS A 210 9.06 34.76 -23.86
CA HIS A 210 9.44 33.57 -23.08
C HIS A 210 8.69 33.49 -21.73
N GLU A 211 8.70 34.57 -20.93
CA GLU A 211 8.00 34.62 -19.64
C GLU A 211 6.47 34.47 -19.78
N LEU A 212 5.89 35.08 -20.81
CA LEU A 212 4.47 34.92 -21.13
C LEU A 212 4.13 33.49 -21.59
N SER A 213 5.07 32.77 -22.22
CA SER A 213 4.91 31.36 -22.55
C SER A 213 4.82 30.49 -21.27
N HIS A 214 5.63 30.78 -20.25
CA HIS A 214 5.53 30.12 -18.93
C HIS A 214 4.17 30.39 -18.26
N TYR A 215 3.69 31.62 -18.32
CA TYR A 215 2.34 31.97 -17.83
C TYR A 215 1.25 31.16 -18.53
N LYS A 216 1.27 31.12 -19.86
CA LYS A 216 0.28 30.42 -20.68
C LYS A 216 0.22 28.91 -20.38
N ASN A 217 1.35 28.31 -20.03
CA ASN A 217 1.45 26.88 -19.68
C ASN A 217 1.22 26.59 -18.21
N LYS A 218 1.03 27.62 -17.36
CA LYS A 218 0.89 27.50 -15.91
C LYS A 218 2.08 26.80 -15.24
N ASP A 219 3.27 27.05 -15.76
CA ASP A 219 4.51 26.35 -15.36
C ASP A 219 4.90 26.58 -13.90
N PHE A 220 4.48 27.72 -13.32
CA PHE A 220 4.66 28.02 -11.90
C PHE A 220 3.84 27.08 -11.01
N ALA A 221 2.60 26.74 -11.40
CA ALA A 221 1.74 25.83 -10.65
C ALA A 221 2.32 24.40 -10.67
N VAL A 222 2.82 23.97 -11.82
CA VAL A 222 3.55 22.71 -11.97
C VAL A 222 4.78 22.70 -11.07
N ASN A 223 5.53 23.80 -11.00
CA ASN A 223 6.70 23.90 -10.14
C ASN A 223 6.34 23.81 -8.64
N TYR A 224 5.24 24.44 -8.19
CA TYR A 224 4.76 24.26 -6.80
C TYR A 224 4.42 22.80 -6.51
N PHE A 225 3.74 22.13 -7.43
CA PHE A 225 3.41 20.71 -7.26
C PHE A 225 4.66 19.82 -7.23
N MET A 226 5.65 20.10 -8.09
CA MET A 226 6.95 19.43 -8.05
C MET A 226 7.69 19.63 -6.72
N VAL A 227 7.56 20.79 -6.08
CA VAL A 227 8.18 21.06 -4.76
C VAL A 227 7.49 20.25 -3.67
N ILE A 228 6.15 20.20 -3.65
CA ILE A 228 5.41 19.36 -2.70
C ILE A 228 5.84 17.89 -2.82
N LEU A 229 5.92 17.37 -4.06
CA LEU A 229 6.37 16.00 -4.29
C LEU A 229 7.86 15.79 -3.93
N GLN A 230 8.73 16.78 -4.12
CA GLN A 230 10.14 16.71 -3.66
C GLN A 230 10.26 16.61 -2.15
N VAL A 231 9.39 17.31 -1.41
CA VAL A 231 9.36 17.24 0.05
C VAL A 231 8.92 15.84 0.49
N LEU A 232 7.89 15.27 -0.12
CA LEU A 232 7.38 13.94 0.24
C LEU A 232 8.35 12.81 -0.15
N TYR A 233 8.97 12.91 -1.33
CA TYR A 233 9.90 11.93 -1.89
C TYR A 233 11.37 12.34 -1.74
N TRP A 234 11.70 13.09 -0.69
CA TRP A 234 13.04 13.66 -0.52
C TRP A 234 14.14 12.60 -0.50
N PHE A 235 13.82 11.41 0.00
CA PHE A 235 14.70 10.26 0.09
C PHE A 235 14.99 9.60 -1.28
N ASN A 236 14.19 9.86 -2.32
CA ASN A 236 14.35 9.20 -3.63
C ASN A 236 15.18 10.07 -4.61
N PRO A 237 16.46 9.72 -4.89
CA PRO A 237 17.32 10.49 -5.80
C PRO A 237 16.84 10.53 -7.25
N LEU A 238 16.06 9.54 -7.70
CA LEU A 238 15.50 9.53 -9.06
C LEU A 238 14.39 10.57 -9.23
N VAL A 239 13.64 10.90 -8.17
CA VAL A 239 12.65 11.99 -8.19
C VAL A 239 13.36 13.34 -8.39
N TRP A 240 14.47 13.57 -7.67
CA TRP A 240 15.30 14.76 -7.85
C TRP A 240 15.84 14.86 -9.28
N LEU A 241 16.34 13.75 -9.84
CA LEU A 241 16.83 13.68 -11.21
C LEU A 241 15.70 13.95 -12.22
N ALA A 242 14.53 13.33 -12.03
CA ALA A 242 13.36 13.49 -12.89
C ALA A 242 12.93 14.95 -12.95
N PHE A 243 12.81 15.62 -11.81
CA PHE A 243 12.40 17.01 -11.75
C PHE A 243 13.46 17.99 -12.26
N ARG A 244 14.75 17.67 -12.11
CA ARG A 244 15.82 18.42 -12.78
C ARG A 244 15.71 18.32 -14.30
N ARG A 245 15.39 17.14 -14.84
CA ARG A 245 15.16 16.93 -16.28
C ARG A 245 13.87 17.58 -16.75
N MET A 246 12.80 17.51 -15.97
CA MET A 246 11.52 18.17 -16.25
C MET A 246 11.68 19.68 -16.39
N ARG A 247 12.45 20.32 -15.50
CA ARG A 247 12.76 21.75 -15.63
C ARG A 247 13.48 22.06 -16.95
N LEU A 248 14.48 21.28 -17.34
CA LEU A 248 15.18 21.48 -18.62
C LEU A 248 14.24 21.30 -19.83
N ASP A 249 13.42 20.26 -19.83
CA ASP A 249 12.48 20.00 -20.94
C ASP A 249 11.40 21.08 -21.03
N ARG A 250 10.99 21.66 -19.89
CA ARG A 250 10.10 22.83 -19.83
C ARG A 250 10.72 24.04 -20.52
N GLU A 251 11.97 24.38 -20.19
CA GLU A 251 12.67 25.50 -20.84
C GLU A 251 12.75 25.29 -22.37
N ILE A 252 13.12 24.08 -22.81
CA ILE A 252 13.20 23.74 -24.25
C ILE A 252 11.82 23.82 -24.92
N ALA A 253 10.75 23.40 -24.24
CA ALA A 253 9.39 23.51 -24.76
C ALA A 253 8.90 24.97 -24.84
N CYS A 254 9.28 25.81 -23.88
CA CYS A 254 9.03 27.25 -23.94
C CYS A 254 9.79 27.92 -25.08
N ASP A 255 11.09 27.64 -25.23
CA ASP A 255 11.92 28.13 -26.34
C ASP A 255 11.30 27.75 -27.69
N ALA A 256 10.89 26.48 -27.85
CA ALA A 256 10.23 26.01 -29.07
C ALA A 256 8.91 26.76 -29.38
N LYS A 257 8.14 27.15 -28.37
CA LYS A 257 6.91 27.95 -28.57
C LYS A 257 7.23 29.38 -29.00
N VAL A 258 8.25 29.99 -28.41
CA VAL A 258 8.71 31.33 -28.83
C VAL A 258 9.17 31.27 -30.28
N LEU A 259 10.01 30.31 -30.65
CA LEU A 259 10.48 30.14 -32.04
C LEU A 259 9.34 29.91 -33.04
N ASN A 260 8.26 29.21 -32.66
CA ASN A 260 7.07 29.06 -33.52
C ASN A 260 6.29 30.38 -33.73
N SER A 261 6.53 31.40 -32.91
CA SER A 261 5.93 32.74 -33.03
C SER A 261 6.85 33.77 -33.72
N LEU A 262 8.05 33.34 -34.11
CA LEU A 262 9.08 34.17 -34.73
C LEU A 262 9.37 33.68 -36.15
N ASP A 263 9.86 34.60 -36.99
CA ASP A 263 10.40 34.27 -38.30
C ASP A 263 11.76 33.57 -38.18
N GLU A 264 12.12 32.74 -39.16
CA GLU A 264 13.36 31.94 -39.14
C GLU A 264 14.64 32.79 -38.98
N LYS A 265 14.63 34.01 -39.54
CA LYS A 265 15.74 34.97 -39.40
C LYS A 265 15.96 35.43 -37.96
N ALA A 266 14.91 35.40 -37.13
CA ALA A 266 14.93 35.84 -35.74
C ALA A 266 15.41 34.73 -34.77
N TYR A 267 15.60 33.48 -35.22
CA TYR A 267 16.01 32.38 -34.33
C TYR A 267 17.42 32.59 -33.76
N MET A 268 18.33 33.09 -34.58
CA MET A 268 19.69 33.41 -34.15
C MET A 268 19.71 34.61 -33.19
N GLU A 269 18.91 35.65 -33.48
CA GLU A 269 18.75 36.81 -32.59
C GLU A 269 18.21 36.37 -31.22
N TYR A 270 17.20 35.49 -31.20
CA TYR A 270 16.66 34.90 -29.98
C TYR A 270 17.69 34.07 -29.20
N GLY A 271 18.47 33.23 -29.87
CA GLY A 271 19.54 32.47 -29.21
C GLY A 271 20.60 33.38 -28.59
N ASN A 272 20.97 34.45 -29.29
CA ASN A 272 21.93 35.44 -28.82
C ASN A 272 21.41 36.24 -27.63
N SER A 273 20.10 36.58 -27.58
CA SER A 273 19.52 37.27 -26.44
C SER A 273 19.63 36.46 -25.15
N ILE A 274 19.44 35.14 -25.22
CA ILE A 274 19.64 34.23 -24.08
C ILE A 274 21.11 34.23 -23.61
N ILE A 275 22.06 34.23 -24.55
CA ILE A 275 23.50 34.25 -24.23
C ILE A 275 23.88 35.59 -23.60
N HIS A 276 23.43 36.71 -24.19
CA HIS A 276 23.69 38.05 -23.69
C HIS A 276 23.14 38.22 -22.27
N PHE A 277 21.91 37.74 -22.05
CA PHE A 277 21.29 37.70 -20.74
C PHE A 277 22.10 36.88 -19.73
N ALA A 278 22.46 35.65 -20.08
CA ALA A 278 23.21 34.76 -19.20
C ALA A 278 24.60 35.32 -18.84
N HIS A 279 25.28 35.97 -19.80
CA HIS A 279 26.59 36.59 -19.58
C HIS A 279 26.51 37.71 -18.54
N ASN A 280 25.60 38.66 -18.73
CA ASN A 280 25.49 39.83 -17.85
C ASN A 280 24.91 39.48 -16.47
N ALA A 281 23.98 38.51 -16.41
CA ALA A 281 23.46 38.00 -15.14
C ALA A 281 24.52 37.25 -14.30
N SER A 282 25.47 36.57 -14.94
CA SER A 282 26.53 35.81 -14.26
C SER A 282 27.60 36.67 -13.59
N ARG A 283 27.87 37.87 -14.12
CA ARG A 283 28.83 38.84 -13.55
C ARG A 283 28.36 39.44 -12.21
N ALA A 284 27.09 39.27 -11.86
CA ALA A 284 26.47 39.80 -10.65
C ALA A 284 26.47 38.85 -9.43
N VAL A 285 27.19 37.71 -9.43
CA VAL A 285 27.05 36.65 -8.39
C VAL A 285 28.38 36.12 -7.82
N THR A 286 28.48 36.08 -6.48
CA THR A 286 29.56 35.43 -5.68
C THR A 286 29.05 34.37 -4.68
N VAL A 287 27.78 33.94 -4.68
CA VAL A 287 27.28 32.92 -3.73
C VAL A 287 26.43 31.84 -4.41
N ASP A 288 26.85 30.59 -4.21
CA ASP A 288 26.62 29.39 -5.04
C ASP A 288 25.32 28.60 -4.72
N LEU A 289 24.63 28.90 -3.61
CA LEU A 289 23.50 28.05 -3.16
C LEU A 289 22.19 28.26 -3.98
N ALA A 290 22.12 29.33 -4.78
CA ALA A 290 20.97 29.67 -5.62
C ALA A 290 21.11 29.24 -7.10
N ASN A 291 22.15 28.48 -7.45
CA ASN A 291 22.39 27.96 -8.81
C ASN A 291 21.38 26.90 -9.28
N HIS A 292 20.28 26.68 -8.54
CA HIS A 292 19.17 25.81 -8.95
C HIS A 292 18.12 26.50 -9.82
N LEU A 293 18.10 27.85 -9.86
CA LEU A 293 17.20 28.63 -10.70
C LEU A 293 17.88 29.16 -11.97
N ASN A 294 19.20 29.40 -11.92
CA ASN A 294 19.98 29.62 -13.12
C ASN A 294 20.27 28.28 -13.78
N GLY A 295 19.77 28.09 -15.00
CA GLY A 295 20.15 26.95 -15.80
C GLY A 295 21.67 26.80 -15.80
N SER A 296 22.19 25.64 -15.38
CA SER A 296 23.63 25.41 -15.37
C SER A 296 24.21 25.68 -16.77
N LYS A 297 25.52 25.96 -16.88
CA LYS A 297 26.19 26.12 -18.19
C LYS A 297 25.82 25.01 -19.19
N LYS A 298 25.61 23.78 -18.69
CA LYS A 298 25.13 22.63 -19.45
C LYS A 298 23.69 22.81 -19.97
N GLN A 299 22.77 23.34 -19.17
CA GLN A 299 21.39 23.61 -19.57
C GLN A 299 21.31 24.71 -20.62
N ILE A 300 22.04 25.82 -20.44
CA ILE A 300 22.12 26.90 -21.44
C ILE A 300 22.68 26.35 -22.76
N LYS A 301 23.79 25.59 -22.72
CA LYS A 301 24.34 24.92 -23.91
C LYS A 301 23.30 24.07 -24.62
N THR A 302 22.58 23.22 -23.89
CA THR A 302 21.53 22.36 -24.48
C THR A 302 20.38 23.18 -25.09
N ARG A 303 19.98 24.29 -24.47
CA ARG A 303 18.96 25.19 -25.05
C ARG A 303 19.43 25.80 -26.37
N ILE A 304 20.66 26.34 -26.41
CA ILE A 304 21.24 26.93 -27.63
C ILE A 304 21.38 25.89 -28.75
N GLU A 305 21.84 24.67 -28.43
CA GLU A 305 21.89 23.56 -29.40
C GLU A 305 20.50 23.24 -29.98
N LYS A 306 19.46 23.28 -29.14
CA LYS A 306 18.07 23.02 -29.57
C LYS A 306 17.47 24.14 -30.39
N ILE A 307 17.79 25.40 -30.07
CA ILE A 307 17.39 26.58 -30.83
C ILE A 307 18.07 26.56 -32.21
N ALA A 308 19.38 26.27 -32.27
CA ALA A 308 20.14 26.24 -33.51
C ALA A 308 19.68 25.13 -34.48
N CYS A 309 19.19 24.01 -33.96
CA CYS A 309 18.65 22.90 -34.75
C CYS A 309 17.11 22.92 -34.86
N PHE A 310 16.46 24.02 -34.45
CA PHE A 310 15.00 24.10 -34.45
C PHE A 310 14.44 24.02 -35.86
N LYS A 311 13.38 23.21 -36.02
CA LYS A 311 12.59 23.14 -37.24
C LYS A 311 11.11 23.06 -36.85
N PRO A 312 10.19 23.70 -37.62
CA PRO A 312 8.77 23.58 -37.39
C PRO A 312 8.33 22.11 -37.36
N GLU A 313 7.53 21.76 -36.36
CA GLU A 313 7.14 20.37 -36.12
C GLU A 313 6.16 19.88 -37.19
N SER A 314 6.44 18.72 -37.80
CA SER A 314 5.52 18.09 -38.74
C SER A 314 4.31 17.48 -38.03
N LYS A 315 3.16 17.42 -38.73
CA LYS A 315 1.95 16.74 -38.22
C LYS A 315 2.23 15.29 -37.84
N LEU A 316 3.06 14.57 -38.61
CA LEU A 316 3.45 13.19 -38.33
C LEU A 316 4.21 13.06 -37.00
N LEU A 317 5.12 14.00 -36.70
CA LEU A 317 5.87 13.98 -35.44
C LEU A 317 4.95 14.20 -34.24
N ARG A 318 3.93 15.07 -34.37
CA ARG A 318 2.91 15.30 -33.35
C ARG A 318 2.06 14.05 -33.09
N TRP A 319 1.63 13.37 -34.15
CA TRP A 319 0.89 12.09 -34.01
C TRP A 319 1.73 11.00 -33.35
N LYS A 320 2.99 10.82 -33.77
CA LYS A 320 3.92 9.88 -33.11
C LYS A 320 4.08 10.20 -31.62
N SER A 321 4.23 11.48 -31.29
CA SER A 321 4.34 11.94 -29.90
C SER A 321 3.08 11.64 -29.08
N ALA A 322 1.89 11.86 -29.64
CA ALA A 322 0.61 11.56 -28.99
C ALA A 322 0.46 10.06 -28.72
N ALA A 323 0.83 9.20 -29.68
CA ALA A 323 0.81 7.75 -29.51
C ALA A 323 1.74 7.31 -28.37
N VAL A 324 2.97 7.85 -28.30
CA VAL A 324 3.91 7.53 -27.22
C VAL A 324 3.38 7.96 -25.85
N LEU A 325 2.77 9.14 -25.76
CA LEU A 325 2.15 9.62 -24.51
C LEU A 325 1.00 8.71 -24.07
N LEU A 326 0.16 8.28 -25.01
CA LEU A 326 -0.94 7.35 -24.76
C LEU A 326 -0.44 5.99 -24.24
N PHE A 327 0.53 5.38 -24.93
CA PHE A 327 1.10 4.10 -24.50
C PHE A 327 1.78 4.20 -23.12
N ALA A 328 2.53 5.27 -22.86
CA ALA A 328 3.13 5.51 -21.56
C ALA A 328 2.05 5.71 -20.46
N GLY A 329 0.95 6.38 -20.79
CA GLY A 329 -0.19 6.54 -19.90
C GLY A 329 -0.88 5.22 -19.58
N ILE A 330 -1.13 4.37 -20.59
CA ILE A 330 -1.71 3.03 -20.41
C ILE A 330 -0.79 2.16 -19.54
N PHE A 331 0.52 2.20 -19.80
CA PHE A 331 1.51 1.46 -19.01
C PHE A 331 1.47 1.85 -17.53
N ILE A 332 1.44 3.15 -17.23
CA ILE A 332 1.38 3.67 -15.86
C ILE A 332 0.03 3.36 -15.20
N ALA A 333 -1.08 3.49 -15.93
CA ALA A 333 -2.40 3.08 -15.44
C ALA A 333 -2.44 1.58 -15.13
N GLY A 334 -1.74 0.75 -15.93
CA GLY A 334 -1.56 -0.68 -15.69
C GLY A 334 -0.73 -1.03 -14.44
N GLN A 335 -0.03 -0.07 -13.83
CA GLN A 335 0.65 -0.25 -12.53
C GLN A 335 -0.28 -0.04 -11.33
N ALA A 336 -1.42 0.65 -11.51
CA ALA A 336 -2.38 0.92 -10.42
C ALA A 336 -2.90 -0.36 -9.71
N PRO A 337 -3.16 -1.47 -10.41
CA PRO A 337 -3.50 -2.75 -9.77
C PRO A 337 -2.42 -3.25 -8.82
N PHE A 338 -1.13 -3.12 -9.17
CA PHE A 338 -0.03 -3.63 -8.37
C PHE A 338 0.14 -2.86 -7.05
N ILE A 339 -0.12 -1.55 -7.07
CA ILE A 339 -0.17 -0.70 -5.87
C ILE A 339 -1.40 -1.04 -5.02
N SER A 340 -2.54 -1.37 -5.65
CA SER A 340 -3.77 -1.79 -4.96
C SER A 340 -3.66 -3.16 -4.30
N VAL A 341 -2.90 -4.06 -4.90
CA VAL A 341 -2.70 -5.44 -4.47
C VAL A 341 -1.86 -5.53 -3.19
N MET A 342 -0.89 -4.63 -2.99
CA MET A 342 -0.03 -4.67 -1.80
C MET A 342 -0.64 -3.92 -0.60
N ALA A 343 -1.55 -2.97 -0.83
CA ALA A 343 -2.22 -2.22 0.24
C ALA A 343 -3.59 -2.78 0.66
N HIS A 344 -4.11 -3.83 0.00
CA HIS A 344 -5.34 -4.50 0.40
C HIS A 344 -5.02 -5.90 0.95
N GLU A 345 -4.83 -6.02 2.27
CA GLU A 345 -5.07 -7.31 2.92
C GLU A 345 -6.55 -7.64 2.71
N ASN A 346 -6.82 -8.55 1.77
CA ASN A 346 -8.13 -9.06 1.41
C ASN A 346 -8.67 -9.99 2.51
N SER A 347 -8.69 -9.49 3.75
CA SER A 347 -8.92 -10.26 4.97
C SER A 347 -10.40 -10.34 5.34
N SER A 348 -11.27 -9.45 4.87
CA SER A 348 -12.70 -9.50 5.22
C SER A 348 -13.54 -10.32 4.24
N TYR A 349 -14.29 -11.29 4.76
CA TYR A 349 -15.22 -12.14 4.02
C TYR A 349 -16.55 -11.44 3.76
N LYS A 350 -17.02 -11.44 2.52
CA LYS A 350 -18.33 -10.88 2.13
C LYS A 350 -19.47 -11.83 2.55
N PHE A 351 -19.87 -11.76 3.82
CA PHE A 351 -20.98 -12.54 4.37
C PHE A 351 -22.34 -11.93 4.00
N LYS A 352 -23.25 -12.78 3.51
CA LYS A 352 -24.65 -12.45 3.24
C LYS A 352 -25.52 -13.62 3.70
N ASP A 353 -26.49 -13.32 4.54
CA ASP A 353 -27.53 -14.22 4.98
C ASP A 353 -28.77 -13.37 5.31
N ASP A 354 -29.96 -13.92 5.09
CA ASP A 354 -31.22 -13.19 5.23
C ASP A 354 -31.73 -13.20 6.68
N ASN A 355 -31.25 -14.11 7.53
CA ASN A 355 -31.71 -14.28 8.91
C ASN A 355 -30.57 -14.07 9.93
N ILE A 356 -30.18 -12.80 10.12
CA ILE A 356 -29.12 -12.41 11.05
C ILE A 356 -29.66 -11.44 12.12
N ILE A 357 -29.48 -11.80 13.39
CA ILE A 357 -29.63 -10.91 14.53
C ILE A 357 -28.26 -10.44 14.98
N TYR A 358 -28.08 -9.12 15.05
CA TYR A 358 -26.89 -8.53 15.67
C TYR A 358 -27.18 -8.20 17.12
N GLU A 359 -26.36 -8.71 18.04
CA GLU A 359 -26.50 -8.50 19.48
C GLU A 359 -25.21 -7.92 20.06
N ASP A 360 -25.38 -6.97 20.99
CA ASP A 360 -24.25 -6.42 21.73
C ASP A 360 -23.95 -7.28 22.98
N LEU A 361 -22.87 -8.05 22.89
CA LEU A 361 -22.32 -8.87 23.96
C LEU A 361 -21.01 -8.26 24.49
N GLY A 362 -20.75 -6.97 24.26
CA GLY A 362 -19.47 -6.31 24.52
C GLY A 362 -18.99 -6.43 25.98
N ASN A 363 -19.90 -6.59 26.94
CA ASN A 363 -19.56 -6.83 28.35
C ASN A 363 -18.71 -8.11 28.57
N TYR A 364 -18.91 -9.14 27.74
CA TYR A 364 -18.12 -10.38 27.79
C TYR A 364 -16.74 -10.22 27.16
N PHE A 365 -16.56 -9.22 26.29
CA PHE A 365 -15.34 -8.97 25.52
C PHE A 365 -14.49 -7.83 26.12
N ALA A 366 -14.68 -7.48 27.39
CA ALA A 366 -13.93 -6.40 28.02
C ALA A 366 -12.41 -6.63 27.93
N GLY A 367 -11.71 -5.73 27.25
CA GLY A 367 -10.27 -5.83 27.00
C GLY A 367 -9.88 -6.65 25.76
N PHE A 368 -10.83 -7.11 24.95
CA PHE A 368 -10.58 -7.83 23.70
C PHE A 368 -11.34 -7.21 22.54
N ASP A 369 -10.68 -7.16 21.37
CA ASP A 369 -11.36 -6.89 20.12
C ASP A 369 -11.74 -8.23 19.47
N GLY A 370 -13.01 -8.60 19.56
CA GLY A 370 -13.47 -9.95 19.23
C GLY A 370 -14.88 -10.01 18.68
N SER A 371 -15.28 -11.23 18.30
CA SER A 371 -16.62 -11.54 17.80
C SER A 371 -17.10 -12.87 18.35
N PHE A 372 -18.41 -12.95 18.55
CA PHE A 372 -19.14 -14.18 18.77
C PHE A 372 -20.08 -14.40 17.59
N VAL A 373 -20.07 -15.59 17.00
CA VAL A 373 -21.04 -16.02 16.01
C VAL A 373 -21.70 -17.28 16.53
N LEU A 374 -23.02 -17.28 16.58
CA LEU A 374 -23.85 -18.44 16.88
C LEU A 374 -24.79 -18.67 15.70
N TYR A 375 -25.04 -19.92 15.36
CA TYR A 375 -26.09 -20.32 14.44
C TYR A 375 -26.98 -21.36 15.12
N ASP A 376 -28.25 -21.01 15.23
CA ASP A 376 -29.32 -21.88 15.68
C ASP A 376 -29.84 -22.66 14.46
N LYS A 377 -29.79 -23.99 14.54
CA LYS A 377 -30.10 -24.85 13.41
C LYS A 377 -31.60 -25.00 13.20
N GLU A 378 -32.38 -25.18 14.25
CA GLU A 378 -33.84 -25.31 14.13
C GLU A 378 -34.49 -23.96 13.72
N ALA A 379 -33.97 -22.83 14.21
CA ALA A 379 -34.46 -21.50 13.83
C ALA A 379 -33.90 -21.00 12.48
N ASP A 380 -32.90 -21.68 11.92
CA ASP A 380 -32.12 -21.24 10.74
C ASP A 380 -31.67 -19.77 10.85
N GLN A 381 -31.08 -19.41 12.00
CA GLN A 381 -30.81 -18.02 12.36
C GLN A 381 -29.38 -17.83 12.87
N TYR A 382 -28.71 -16.78 12.39
CA TYR A 382 -27.44 -16.32 12.93
C TYR A 382 -27.65 -15.28 14.03
N LEU A 383 -26.86 -15.39 15.09
CA LEU A 383 -26.71 -14.37 16.12
C LEU A 383 -25.24 -13.94 16.18
N ILE A 384 -24.98 -12.66 15.96
CA ILE A 384 -23.62 -12.15 15.75
C ILE A 384 -23.35 -10.95 16.67
N HIS A 385 -22.29 -11.08 17.46
CA HIS A 385 -21.62 -9.93 18.10
C HIS A 385 -20.46 -9.44 17.24
N ASN A 386 -20.35 -8.12 17.06
CA ASN A 386 -19.30 -7.42 16.31
C ASN A 386 -19.19 -7.87 14.84
N ARG A 387 -20.02 -7.25 13.99
CA ARG A 387 -20.11 -7.53 12.54
C ARG A 387 -18.77 -7.44 11.79
N ASN A 388 -17.95 -6.45 12.13
CA ASN A 388 -16.69 -6.23 11.42
C ASN A 388 -15.69 -7.34 11.73
N LYS A 389 -15.63 -7.80 12.98
CA LYS A 389 -14.74 -8.89 13.38
C LYS A 389 -15.28 -10.27 13.03
N SER A 390 -16.60 -10.45 12.97
CA SER A 390 -17.20 -11.72 12.56
C SER A 390 -16.83 -12.12 11.12
N THR A 391 -16.52 -11.13 10.28
CA THR A 391 -16.14 -11.32 8.87
C THR A 391 -14.64 -11.20 8.63
N LEU A 392 -13.85 -10.77 9.62
CA LEU A 392 -12.41 -10.64 9.47
C LEU A 392 -11.75 -12.03 9.54
N ARG A 393 -11.01 -12.39 8.51
CA ARG A 393 -10.21 -13.63 8.46
C ARG A 393 -8.91 -13.43 9.22
N VAL A 394 -8.68 -14.29 10.20
CA VAL A 394 -7.43 -14.40 10.95
C VAL A 394 -6.94 -15.85 10.93
N SER A 395 -5.72 -16.08 11.40
CA SER A 395 -5.17 -17.43 11.41
C SER A 395 -6.02 -18.37 12.27
N PRO A 396 -6.35 -19.58 11.81
CA PRO A 396 -7.16 -20.53 12.57
C PRO A 396 -6.43 -21.17 13.73
N ASN A 397 -5.09 -21.21 13.69
CA ASN A 397 -4.26 -21.93 14.66
C ASN A 397 -4.78 -23.36 14.88
N SER A 398 -4.82 -23.82 16.12
CA SER A 398 -5.21 -25.20 16.46
C SER A 398 -6.66 -25.57 16.10
N THR A 399 -7.53 -24.63 15.73
CA THR A 399 -8.88 -24.97 15.25
C THR A 399 -8.84 -25.70 13.91
N TYR A 400 -7.80 -25.51 13.10
CA TYR A 400 -7.64 -26.25 11.84
C TYR A 400 -7.48 -27.76 12.06
N LYS A 401 -6.99 -28.20 13.23
CA LYS A 401 -6.72 -29.62 13.52
C LYS A 401 -7.95 -30.53 13.31
N ILE A 402 -9.16 -29.98 13.40
CA ILE A 402 -10.41 -30.66 13.01
C ILE A 402 -10.35 -31.12 11.54
N TYR A 403 -9.95 -30.23 10.65
CA TYR A 403 -9.90 -30.47 9.21
C TYR A 403 -8.60 -31.17 8.78
N SER A 404 -7.48 -30.97 9.49
CA SER A 404 -6.25 -31.79 9.30
C SER A 404 -6.51 -33.26 9.63
N ALA A 405 -7.20 -33.55 10.74
CA ALA A 405 -7.60 -34.90 11.09
C ALA A 405 -8.48 -35.54 10.02
N LEU A 406 -9.47 -34.79 9.53
CA LEU A 406 -10.34 -35.24 8.45
C LEU A 406 -9.55 -35.50 7.16
N LEU A 407 -8.64 -34.61 6.80
CA LEU A 407 -7.75 -34.79 5.66
C LEU A 407 -6.90 -36.06 5.81
N GLY A 408 -6.27 -36.27 6.96
CA GLY A 408 -5.44 -37.46 7.23
C GLY A 408 -6.21 -38.78 7.11
N LEU A 409 -7.49 -38.79 7.52
CA LEU A 409 -8.38 -39.95 7.37
C LEU A 409 -8.85 -40.15 5.92
N GLU A 410 -9.07 -39.08 5.17
CA GLU A 410 -9.51 -39.13 3.76
C GLU A 410 -8.36 -39.46 2.81
N SER A 411 -7.14 -39.01 3.11
CA SER A 411 -5.91 -39.35 2.37
C SER A 411 -5.38 -40.75 2.72
N GLY A 412 -5.79 -41.31 3.85
CA GLY A 412 -5.31 -42.59 4.36
C GLY A 412 -3.95 -42.51 5.09
N THR A 413 -3.49 -41.30 5.43
CA THR A 413 -2.30 -41.09 6.28
C THR A 413 -2.51 -41.69 7.68
N ILE A 414 -3.74 -41.57 8.18
CA ILE A 414 -4.23 -42.30 9.36
C ILE A 414 -5.52 -43.02 9.00
N THR A 415 -5.88 -44.01 9.81
CA THR A 415 -7.15 -44.74 9.70
C THR A 415 -7.89 -44.68 11.03
N VAL A 416 -9.17 -45.07 11.02
CA VAL A 416 -9.98 -45.10 12.24
C VAL A 416 -9.43 -46.12 13.25
N GLU A 417 -8.90 -47.24 12.77
CA GLU A 417 -8.31 -48.29 13.58
C GLU A 417 -6.86 -48.01 14.00
N ASN A 418 -6.13 -47.24 13.20
CA ASN A 418 -4.73 -46.91 13.44
C ASN A 418 -4.45 -45.45 13.10
N SER A 419 -4.39 -44.63 14.15
CA SER A 419 -4.04 -43.22 14.09
C SER A 419 -2.80 -42.88 14.92
N SER A 420 -2.04 -43.91 15.34
CA SER A 420 -0.89 -43.71 16.21
C SER A 420 0.33 -43.17 15.45
N ALA A 421 0.97 -42.15 16.02
CA ALA A 421 2.23 -41.59 15.54
C ALA A 421 3.27 -41.63 16.66
N LYS A 422 4.48 -42.09 16.31
CA LYS A 422 5.58 -42.19 17.27
C LYS A 422 6.22 -40.83 17.52
N TRP A 423 6.50 -40.53 18.78
CA TRP A 423 7.28 -39.37 19.16
C TRP A 423 8.75 -39.56 18.76
N ASN A 424 9.33 -38.53 18.16
CA ASN A 424 10.70 -38.55 17.65
C ASN A 424 11.77 -38.28 18.73
N GLY A 425 11.38 -38.13 19.99
CA GLY A 425 12.28 -37.83 21.10
C GLY A 425 12.63 -36.35 21.27
N LEU A 426 12.12 -35.44 20.42
CA LEU A 426 12.30 -34.00 20.60
C LEU A 426 11.53 -33.53 21.83
N LYS A 427 12.23 -32.96 22.81
CA LYS A 427 11.62 -32.48 24.04
C LYS A 427 10.88 -31.15 23.80
N TYR A 428 9.57 -31.18 23.88
CA TYR A 428 8.68 -30.03 23.88
C TYR A 428 8.49 -29.48 25.30
N PRO A 429 8.19 -28.17 25.46
CA PRO A 429 7.88 -27.57 26.77
C PRO A 429 6.64 -28.16 27.45
N ILE A 430 5.80 -28.85 26.66
CA ILE A 430 4.51 -29.37 27.06
C ILE A 430 4.68 -30.86 27.32
N ASP A 431 4.62 -31.28 28.58
CA ASP A 431 4.86 -32.68 28.99
C ASP A 431 3.99 -33.67 28.19
N SER A 432 2.71 -33.34 27.94
CA SER A 432 1.77 -34.20 27.21
C SER A 432 2.14 -34.40 25.73
N TRP A 433 3.03 -33.58 25.16
CA TRP A 433 3.51 -33.72 23.78
C TRP A 433 4.71 -34.66 23.65
N ASN A 434 5.38 -34.98 24.78
CA ASN A 434 6.59 -35.79 24.84
C ASN A 434 6.29 -37.30 24.95
N ALA A 435 5.36 -37.78 24.13
CA ALA A 435 4.91 -39.17 24.11
C ALA A 435 4.28 -39.50 22.75
N ASP A 436 4.22 -40.79 22.40
CA ASP A 436 3.44 -41.28 21.27
C ASP A 436 1.98 -40.81 21.38
N GLN A 437 1.36 -40.48 20.24
CA GLN A 437 0.01 -39.93 20.20
C GLN A 437 -0.88 -40.74 19.27
N ASP A 438 -2.16 -40.80 19.57
CA ASP A 438 -3.21 -41.12 18.60
C ASP A 438 -4.04 -39.87 18.29
N LEU A 439 -5.00 -39.97 17.38
CA LEU A 439 -5.83 -38.82 17.00
C LEU A 439 -6.57 -38.22 18.22
N THR A 440 -7.00 -39.05 19.17
CA THR A 440 -7.78 -38.60 20.33
C THR A 440 -6.89 -37.84 21.31
N SER A 441 -5.72 -38.40 21.65
CA SER A 441 -4.77 -37.74 22.54
C SER A 441 -4.20 -36.48 21.89
N ALA A 442 -3.92 -36.51 20.58
CA ALA A 442 -3.40 -35.37 19.83
C ALA A 442 -4.40 -34.21 19.76
N ILE A 443 -5.69 -34.46 19.49
CA ILE A 443 -6.72 -33.41 19.48
C ILE A 443 -6.92 -32.84 20.89
N ARG A 444 -7.06 -33.73 21.89
CA ARG A 444 -7.30 -33.32 23.29
C ARG A 444 -6.19 -32.45 23.85
N ASN A 445 -4.93 -32.84 23.64
CA ASN A 445 -3.76 -32.10 24.13
C ASN A 445 -3.24 -31.07 23.12
N SER A 446 -3.98 -30.86 22.03
CA SER A 446 -3.64 -29.93 20.95
C SER A 446 -2.22 -30.15 20.40
N VAL A 447 -1.76 -31.39 20.25
CA VAL A 447 -0.37 -31.74 19.92
C VAL A 447 0.01 -31.33 18.51
N THR A 448 0.67 -30.18 18.34
CA THR A 448 0.92 -29.59 17.01
C THR A 448 1.80 -30.45 16.10
N TRP A 449 2.85 -31.08 16.64
CA TRP A 449 3.76 -31.90 15.82
C TRP A 449 3.04 -33.10 15.16
N TYR A 450 1.98 -33.62 15.79
CA TYR A 450 1.20 -34.73 15.24
C TYR A 450 0.53 -34.29 13.93
N PHE A 451 -0.16 -33.15 13.94
CA PHE A 451 -0.88 -32.66 12.76
C PHE A 451 0.05 -32.09 11.69
N GLN A 452 1.17 -31.46 12.07
CA GLN A 452 2.22 -31.10 11.12
C GLN A 452 2.76 -32.34 10.40
N SER A 453 3.00 -33.43 11.14
CA SER A 453 3.44 -34.71 10.56
C SER A 453 2.40 -35.32 9.62
N LEU A 454 1.10 -35.21 9.95
CA LEU A 454 0.03 -35.64 9.04
C LEU A 454 0.09 -34.87 7.72
N ASP A 455 0.16 -33.54 7.79
CA ASP A 455 0.19 -32.68 6.62
C ASP A 455 1.46 -32.89 5.78
N GLN A 456 2.62 -33.09 6.40
CA GLN A 456 3.88 -33.40 5.71
C GLN A 456 3.85 -34.74 4.94
N GLN A 457 3.05 -35.71 5.40
CA GLN A 457 2.86 -36.98 4.72
C GLN A 457 1.89 -36.88 3.52
N VAL A 458 1.14 -35.78 3.42
CA VAL A 458 0.21 -35.52 2.32
C VAL A 458 0.89 -34.63 1.27
N GLN A 459 0.70 -34.95 -0.01
CA GLN A 459 1.23 -34.09 -1.08
C GLN A 459 0.59 -32.69 -1.01
N PRO A 460 1.36 -31.59 -1.18
CA PRO A 460 0.84 -30.22 -1.12
C PRO A 460 -0.40 -29.96 -2.01
N GLY A 461 -0.43 -30.55 -3.22
CA GLY A 461 -1.58 -30.43 -4.13
C GLY A 461 -2.86 -31.07 -3.58
N THR A 462 -2.75 -32.13 -2.78
CA THR A 462 -3.89 -32.78 -2.11
C THR A 462 -4.44 -31.90 -0.99
N ILE A 463 -3.57 -31.24 -0.22
CA ILE A 463 -3.99 -30.27 0.82
C ILE A 463 -4.75 -29.11 0.16
N GLN A 464 -4.20 -28.54 -0.93
CA GLN A 464 -4.87 -27.46 -1.65
C GLN A 464 -6.25 -27.89 -2.18
N THR A 465 -6.32 -29.07 -2.81
CA THR A 465 -7.58 -29.64 -3.32
C THR A 465 -8.61 -29.84 -2.20
N PHE A 466 -8.16 -30.29 -1.03
CA PHE A 466 -9.02 -30.44 0.14
C PHE A 466 -9.56 -29.10 0.64
N LEU A 467 -8.71 -28.07 0.76
CA LEU A 467 -9.12 -26.72 1.17
C LEU A 467 -10.08 -26.08 0.18
N ASP A 468 -9.87 -26.32 -1.12
CA ASP A 468 -10.78 -25.88 -2.19
C ASP A 468 -12.14 -26.59 -2.07
N ARG A 469 -12.13 -27.90 -1.83
CA ARG A 469 -13.36 -28.71 -1.67
C ARG A 469 -14.20 -28.26 -0.49
N ILE A 470 -13.60 -28.07 0.68
CA ILE A 470 -14.34 -27.61 1.88
C ILE A 470 -14.55 -26.09 1.89
N LYS A 471 -13.93 -25.38 0.94
CA LYS A 471 -13.94 -23.92 0.80
C LYS A 471 -13.39 -23.18 2.02
N TYR A 472 -12.28 -23.65 2.58
CA TYR A 472 -11.69 -23.13 3.83
C TYR A 472 -11.14 -21.71 3.69
N GLY A 473 -11.85 -20.69 4.18
CA GLY A 473 -11.32 -19.33 4.30
C GLY A 473 -10.70 -18.79 3.00
N ASN A 474 -9.46 -18.31 3.10
CA ASN A 474 -8.67 -17.84 1.95
C ASN A 474 -7.94 -18.94 1.16
N ARG A 475 -7.86 -20.18 1.67
CA ARG A 475 -7.23 -21.35 1.02
C ARG A 475 -5.76 -21.15 0.67
N ASP A 476 -5.08 -20.31 1.44
CA ASP A 476 -3.72 -19.87 1.16
C ASP A 476 -2.68 -20.74 1.89
N LEU A 477 -1.92 -21.52 1.11
CA LEU A 477 -0.83 -22.39 1.59
C LEU A 477 0.57 -21.79 1.42
N THR A 478 0.69 -20.51 1.04
CA THR A 478 1.99 -19.87 0.75
C THR A 478 2.92 -19.76 1.96
N GLY A 479 2.39 -19.95 3.18
CA GLY A 479 3.13 -20.00 4.44
C GLY A 479 3.97 -21.26 4.66
N GLY A 480 3.93 -22.22 3.72
CA GLY A 480 4.69 -23.47 3.80
C GLY A 480 3.99 -24.56 4.62
N ILE A 481 4.26 -25.82 4.28
CA ILE A 481 3.53 -26.99 4.82
C ILE A 481 3.65 -27.12 6.34
N ASP A 482 4.74 -26.63 6.93
CA ASP A 482 4.98 -26.77 8.36
C ASP A 482 4.11 -25.80 9.20
N GLU A 483 3.80 -24.61 8.68
CA GLU A 483 3.28 -23.51 9.50
C GLU A 483 2.11 -22.74 8.89
N TYR A 484 1.64 -23.07 7.67
CA TYR A 484 0.63 -22.28 6.94
C TYR A 484 -0.63 -21.92 7.73
N TRP A 485 -0.99 -22.71 8.74
CA TRP A 485 -2.14 -22.52 9.63
C TRP A 485 -1.86 -21.91 11.02
N LEU A 486 -0.60 -21.62 11.36
CA LEU A 486 -0.13 -21.14 12.67
C LEU A 486 0.41 -19.72 12.48
N GLU A 487 -0.42 -18.72 12.77
CA GLU A 487 -0.10 -17.31 12.54
C GLU A 487 0.61 -17.10 11.18
N SER A 488 0.03 -17.63 10.11
CA SER A 488 0.66 -17.66 8.78
C SER A 488 -0.37 -17.35 7.67
N SER A 489 -0.16 -17.87 6.47
CA SER A 489 -0.92 -17.51 5.25
C SER A 489 -2.40 -17.88 5.32
N LEU A 490 -2.75 -19.04 5.88
CA LEU A 490 -4.12 -19.52 5.93
C LEU A 490 -4.92 -18.72 6.96
N LYS A 491 -6.02 -18.11 6.51
CA LYS A 491 -6.90 -17.29 7.34
C LYS A 491 -8.37 -17.64 7.08
N ILE A 492 -9.19 -17.63 8.12
CA ILE A 492 -10.64 -17.89 8.09
C ILE A 492 -11.36 -16.97 9.08
N SER A 493 -12.57 -16.52 8.75
CA SER A 493 -13.37 -15.63 9.61
C SER A 493 -14.28 -16.41 10.56
N PRO A 494 -14.74 -15.81 11.68
CA PRO A 494 -15.68 -16.46 12.60
C PRO A 494 -16.96 -16.98 11.94
N VAL A 495 -17.55 -16.21 11.00
CA VAL A 495 -18.73 -16.67 10.25
C VAL A 495 -18.42 -17.86 9.35
N GLU A 496 -17.24 -17.88 8.72
CA GLU A 496 -16.81 -19.00 7.89
C GLU A 496 -16.54 -20.26 8.73
N GLN A 497 -16.00 -20.12 9.95
CA GLN A 497 -15.84 -21.25 10.89
C GLN A 497 -17.19 -21.90 11.20
N VAL A 498 -18.22 -21.12 11.54
CA VAL A 498 -19.58 -21.64 11.78
C VAL A 498 -20.16 -22.29 10.52
N GLN A 499 -20.00 -21.68 9.34
CA GLN A 499 -20.45 -22.27 8.08
C GLN A 499 -19.76 -23.60 7.76
N LEU A 500 -18.45 -23.72 8.03
CA LEU A 500 -17.72 -24.97 7.84
C LEU A 500 -18.14 -26.02 8.87
N LEU A 501 -18.34 -25.65 10.14
CA LEU A 501 -18.81 -26.56 11.18
C LEU A 501 -20.20 -27.15 10.85
N LYS A 502 -21.12 -26.32 10.34
CA LYS A 502 -22.43 -26.81 9.84
C LYS A 502 -22.27 -27.88 8.76
N LYS A 503 -21.40 -27.61 7.77
CA LYS A 503 -21.13 -28.54 6.66
C LYS A 503 -20.43 -29.81 7.14
N PHE A 504 -19.48 -29.69 8.05
CA PHE A 504 -18.79 -30.80 8.70
C PHE A 504 -19.78 -31.68 9.46
N TYR A 505 -20.63 -31.07 10.28
CA TYR A 505 -21.61 -31.78 11.09
C TYR A 505 -22.63 -32.56 10.23
N ALA A 506 -23.10 -31.97 9.14
CA ALA A 506 -24.04 -32.62 8.23
C ALA A 506 -23.37 -33.45 7.12
N ASN A 507 -22.03 -33.63 7.15
CA ASN A 507 -21.22 -34.24 6.10
C ASN A 507 -21.55 -33.74 4.67
N GLN A 508 -21.83 -32.44 4.52
CA GLN A 508 -22.16 -31.83 3.22
C GLN A 508 -20.97 -31.81 2.26
N PHE A 509 -19.78 -32.18 2.73
CA PHE A 509 -18.59 -32.33 1.89
C PHE A 509 -18.60 -33.65 1.08
N GLY A 510 -19.40 -34.64 1.49
CA GLY A 510 -19.43 -35.97 0.87
C GLY A 510 -18.20 -36.82 1.16
N PHE A 511 -17.70 -36.78 2.40
CA PHE A 511 -16.60 -37.64 2.86
C PHE A 511 -17.13 -38.94 3.47
N LYS A 512 -16.25 -39.88 3.84
CA LYS A 512 -16.69 -41.14 4.43
C LYS A 512 -17.33 -40.88 5.80
N GLU A 513 -18.55 -41.36 6.01
CA GLU A 513 -19.31 -41.16 7.27
C GLU A 513 -18.50 -41.56 8.50
N LYS A 514 -17.78 -42.69 8.42
CA LYS A 514 -16.94 -43.17 9.51
C LYS A 514 -15.83 -42.16 9.87
N ASN A 515 -15.21 -41.52 8.87
CA ASN A 515 -14.16 -40.54 9.09
C ASN A 515 -14.70 -39.27 9.75
N ILE A 516 -15.86 -38.78 9.28
CA ILE A 516 -16.54 -37.64 9.90
C ILE A 516 -16.89 -37.95 11.36
N GLN A 517 -17.45 -39.14 11.62
CA GLN A 517 -17.82 -39.55 12.98
C GLN A 517 -16.60 -39.64 13.90
N THR A 518 -15.48 -40.21 13.42
CA THR A 518 -14.23 -40.26 14.18
C THR A 518 -13.72 -38.87 14.58
N VAL A 519 -13.80 -37.88 13.68
CA VAL A 519 -13.41 -36.50 14.00
C VAL A 519 -14.42 -35.83 14.95
N LYS A 520 -15.73 -36.09 14.79
CA LYS A 520 -16.74 -35.60 15.74
C LYS A 520 -16.52 -36.15 17.15
N ASP A 521 -16.16 -37.42 17.26
CA ASP A 521 -15.93 -38.08 18.54
C ASP A 521 -14.68 -37.53 19.25
N SER A 522 -13.62 -37.21 18.51
CA SER A 522 -12.38 -36.67 19.10
C SER A 522 -12.49 -35.24 19.59
N ILE A 523 -13.48 -34.46 19.13
CA ILE A 523 -13.74 -33.08 19.60
C ILE A 523 -14.85 -32.99 20.66
N LYS A 524 -15.37 -34.11 21.18
CA LYS A 524 -16.31 -34.10 22.32
C LYS A 524 -15.57 -33.69 23.59
N LEU A 525 -16.09 -32.69 24.28
CA LEU A 525 -15.46 -32.11 25.46
C LEU A 525 -16.15 -32.55 26.74
N GLU A 526 -17.43 -32.23 26.89
CA GLU A 526 -18.16 -32.43 28.14
C GLU A 526 -19.67 -32.56 27.87
N ARG A 527 -20.36 -33.32 28.73
CA ARG A 527 -21.83 -33.38 28.78
C ARG A 527 -22.32 -32.81 30.11
N LYS A 528 -23.20 -31.81 30.06
CA LYS A 528 -23.83 -31.17 31.23
C LYS A 528 -25.33 -31.02 31.01
N GLU A 529 -26.13 -31.38 32.01
CA GLU A 529 -27.60 -31.19 32.01
C GLU A 529 -28.32 -31.70 30.74
N GLY A 530 -27.79 -32.77 30.13
CA GLY A 530 -28.32 -33.34 28.88
C GLY A 530 -27.71 -32.77 27.60
N ALA A 531 -27.10 -31.59 27.63
CA ALA A 531 -26.39 -30.98 26.52
C ALA A 531 -24.97 -31.55 26.34
N LEU A 532 -24.58 -31.85 25.09
CA LEU A 532 -23.21 -32.26 24.73
C LEU A 532 -22.46 -31.10 24.08
N LEU A 533 -21.37 -30.66 24.69
CA LEU A 533 -20.44 -29.69 24.14
C LEU A 533 -19.32 -30.38 23.36
N SER A 534 -19.19 -30.01 22.09
CA SER A 534 -18.09 -30.38 21.21
C SER A 534 -17.38 -29.13 20.73
N GLY A 535 -16.05 -29.13 20.69
CA GLY A 535 -15.32 -27.95 20.21
C GLY A 535 -13.82 -28.10 20.24
N LYS A 536 -13.14 -27.06 19.74
CA LYS A 536 -11.69 -26.97 19.73
C LYS A 536 -11.24 -25.53 19.97
N THR A 537 -10.27 -25.38 20.86
CA THR A 537 -9.55 -24.13 21.11
C THR A 537 -8.46 -23.88 20.08
N GLY A 538 -8.06 -22.62 19.92
CA GLY A 538 -6.81 -22.27 19.27
C GLY A 538 -6.21 -20.98 19.81
N THR A 539 -4.90 -20.98 20.02
CA THR A 539 -4.12 -19.80 20.38
C THR A 539 -3.02 -19.56 19.36
N GLY A 540 -2.97 -18.34 18.85
CA GLY A 540 -1.86 -17.80 18.09
C GLY A 540 -0.94 -17.03 19.02
N THR A 541 0.30 -17.50 19.13
CA THR A 541 1.34 -16.87 19.94
C THR A 541 2.44 -16.37 19.02
N VAL A 542 2.79 -15.09 19.15
CA VAL A 542 3.87 -14.46 18.39
C VAL A 542 4.84 -13.82 19.37
N ASN A 543 6.13 -14.17 19.26
CA ASN A 543 7.18 -13.66 20.14
C ASN A 543 6.83 -13.79 21.65
N GLY A 544 6.25 -14.93 22.03
CA GLY A 544 5.85 -15.25 23.40
C GLY A 544 4.54 -14.62 23.89
N LYS A 545 3.86 -13.81 23.07
CA LYS A 545 2.60 -13.14 23.41
C LYS A 545 1.40 -13.78 22.74
N ASN A 546 0.31 -13.94 23.48
CA ASN A 546 -0.92 -14.53 22.96
C ASN A 546 -1.78 -13.44 22.31
N ILE A 547 -1.85 -13.43 20.97
CA ILE A 547 -2.47 -12.32 20.22
C ILE A 547 -3.79 -12.69 19.55
N ASN A 548 -4.10 -13.99 19.47
CA ASN A 548 -5.25 -14.50 18.71
C ASN A 548 -5.83 -15.75 19.39
N GLY A 549 -7.01 -15.60 20.01
CA GLY A 549 -7.71 -16.67 20.70
C GLY A 549 -8.95 -17.13 19.95
N TRP A 550 -9.17 -18.44 19.90
CA TRP A 550 -10.31 -19.09 19.27
C TRP A 550 -10.95 -20.13 20.19
N PHE A 551 -12.27 -20.20 20.14
CA PHE A 551 -13.01 -21.39 20.52
C PHE A 551 -14.17 -21.58 19.54
N ILE A 552 -14.18 -22.72 18.87
CA ILE A 552 -15.21 -23.06 17.88
C ILE A 552 -15.81 -24.42 18.19
N GLY A 553 -17.06 -24.63 17.83
CA GLY A 553 -17.71 -25.90 18.12
C GLY A 553 -19.22 -25.89 17.92
N TYR A 554 -19.87 -26.86 18.54
CA TYR A 554 -21.32 -26.95 18.58
C TYR A 554 -21.81 -27.58 19.89
N VAL A 555 -23.04 -27.25 20.26
CA VAL A 555 -23.76 -27.83 21.40
C VAL A 555 -24.97 -28.59 20.88
N GLU A 556 -25.07 -29.87 21.22
CA GLU A 556 -26.28 -30.67 20.99
C GLU A 556 -27.13 -30.63 22.27
N SER A 557 -28.25 -29.89 22.25
CA SER A 557 -29.12 -29.68 23.41
C SER A 557 -30.57 -29.99 23.05
N GLY A 558 -31.15 -31.00 23.70
CA GLY A 558 -32.48 -31.49 23.34
C GLY A 558 -32.53 -32.05 21.91
N GLN A 559 -33.36 -31.44 21.06
CA GLN A 559 -33.47 -31.76 19.63
C GLN A 559 -32.70 -30.79 18.71
N ASP A 560 -32.13 -29.71 19.27
CA ASP A 560 -31.49 -28.65 18.51
C ASP A 560 -29.95 -28.80 18.53
N THR A 561 -29.28 -28.13 17.60
CA THR A 561 -27.83 -28.06 17.52
C THR A 561 -27.39 -26.63 17.24
N TYR A 562 -26.65 -26.06 18.19
CA TYR A 562 -26.14 -24.69 18.07
C TYR A 562 -24.68 -24.71 17.65
N PHE A 563 -24.33 -24.03 16.57
CA PHE A 563 -22.95 -23.92 16.08
C PHE A 563 -22.37 -22.58 16.47
N PHE A 564 -21.14 -22.53 16.99
CA PHE A 564 -20.54 -21.28 17.43
C PHE A 564 -19.09 -21.12 17.01
N ALA A 565 -18.66 -19.86 16.95
CA ALA A 565 -17.26 -19.47 16.86
C ALA A 565 -17.04 -18.16 17.63
N THR A 566 -16.08 -18.19 18.54
CA THR A 566 -15.59 -17.00 19.25
C THR A 566 -14.15 -16.75 18.83
N ASN A 567 -13.88 -15.50 18.44
CA ASN A 567 -12.52 -15.02 18.24
C ASN A 567 -12.26 -13.78 19.11
N ILE A 568 -11.08 -13.73 19.71
CA ILE A 568 -10.60 -12.57 20.48
C ILE A 568 -9.18 -12.20 20.04
N GLN A 569 -8.90 -10.90 19.96
CA GLN A 569 -7.59 -10.36 19.62
C GLN A 569 -7.24 -9.18 20.53
N ASN A 570 -5.97 -9.10 20.92
CA ASN A 570 -5.35 -8.01 21.68
C ASN A 570 -3.81 -8.12 21.56
N GLU A 571 -3.06 -7.17 22.12
CA GLU A 571 -1.59 -7.17 22.12
C GLU A 571 -0.97 -8.32 22.92
N ASP A 572 -1.70 -8.87 23.88
CA ASP A 572 -1.35 -10.07 24.65
C ASP A 572 -2.62 -10.69 25.29
N ASP A 573 -2.47 -11.85 25.91
CA ASP A 573 -3.51 -12.54 26.70
C ASP A 573 -4.77 -12.99 25.92
N SER A 574 -4.69 -12.99 24.58
CA SER A 574 -5.73 -13.50 23.68
C SER A 574 -5.46 -14.96 23.35
N ASN A 575 -6.06 -15.86 24.13
CA ASN A 575 -5.89 -17.31 24.01
C ASN A 575 -7.24 -18.04 23.92
N GLY A 576 -7.19 -19.31 23.49
CA GLY A 576 -8.37 -20.14 23.32
C GLY A 576 -9.09 -20.46 24.63
N SER A 577 -8.39 -20.47 25.77
CA SER A 577 -8.99 -20.61 27.10
C SER A 577 -9.96 -19.47 27.40
N LYS A 578 -9.51 -18.23 27.22
CA LYS A 578 -10.37 -17.04 27.38
C LYS A 578 -11.50 -16.99 26.37
N ALA A 579 -11.23 -17.36 25.11
CA ALA A 579 -12.29 -17.48 24.11
C ALA A 579 -13.35 -18.53 24.53
N ALA A 580 -12.94 -19.64 25.15
CA ALA A 580 -13.84 -20.65 25.68
C ALA A 580 -14.64 -20.12 26.89
N GLU A 581 -13.99 -19.45 27.85
CA GLU A 581 -14.67 -18.84 29.01
C GLU A 581 -15.77 -17.85 28.60
N ILE A 582 -15.46 -16.97 27.64
CA ILE A 582 -16.42 -16.03 27.04
C ILE A 582 -17.58 -16.80 26.41
N THR A 583 -17.28 -17.80 25.60
CA THR A 583 -18.29 -18.62 24.91
C THR A 583 -19.22 -19.31 25.89
N LEU A 584 -18.68 -19.99 26.89
CA LEU A 584 -19.45 -20.72 27.89
C LEU A 584 -20.34 -19.76 28.70
N SER A 585 -19.85 -18.56 29.01
CA SER A 585 -20.64 -17.54 29.70
C SER A 585 -21.83 -17.07 28.86
N ILE A 586 -21.63 -16.87 27.55
CA ILE A 586 -22.70 -16.50 26.62
C ILE A 586 -23.70 -17.65 26.43
N LEU A 587 -23.22 -18.88 26.21
CA LEU A 587 -24.09 -20.06 26.05
C LEU A 587 -24.95 -20.32 27.29
N LYS A 588 -24.37 -20.16 28.48
CA LYS A 588 -25.09 -20.26 29.76
C LYS A 588 -26.15 -19.17 29.92
N GLN A 589 -25.81 -17.92 29.61
CA GLN A 589 -26.77 -16.81 29.65
C GLN A 589 -27.97 -17.08 28.72
N LYS A 590 -27.71 -17.71 27.56
CA LYS A 590 -28.73 -18.06 26.57
C LYS A 590 -29.50 -19.36 26.90
N GLY A 591 -29.13 -20.07 27.98
CA GLY A 591 -29.77 -21.33 28.37
C GLY A 591 -29.49 -22.49 27.41
N ILE A 592 -28.39 -22.43 26.66
CA ILE A 592 -28.00 -23.46 25.68
C ILE A 592 -27.13 -24.55 26.32
N TYR A 593 -26.20 -24.17 27.22
CA TYR A 593 -25.21 -25.06 27.85
C TYR A 593 -24.95 -24.71 29.31
#